data_AF-A0A371MPG5-F1
#
_entry.id   AF-A0A371MPG5-F1
#
_cell.length_a   1.000
_cell.length_b   1.000
_cell.length_c   1.000
_cell.angle_alpha   90.00
_cell.angle_beta   90.00
_cell.angle_gamma   90.00
#
_symmetry.space_group_name_H-M   'P 1'
#
loop_
_entity.id
_entity.type
_entity.pdbx_description
1 polymer ?
#
loop_
_entity_poly.entity_id
_entity_poly.type
_entity_poly.pdbx_seq_one_letter_code
_entity_poly.pdbx_strand_id
1 'polypeptide(L)'
;MEKIQRWVEKIHERRIEKQYDAIILVIAEEGDGKSTLMNQLTWLWQDVRGLDPTPESVLDRVVWGERDEFKRTMATAPERSAIPVMDAARALYKRDAMDSEQKDAEKDLLDVRTSEYFIMLGYQGYDDIPTTLAKRRALAALKIPRNQRGKLRGYSRESLDEKWETGEWPEPDMRDSFPSLEGTELWEVFKRRDKKKKNERIDPDDDEDESELDLDPRELAQEIVDEGIGRVVSIHGGNKQPYIASELIEVHYGASMRNAKKVKLILENRPDVDLERFAEEA
;
A
#
# COMPACT_ATOMS: atom_id res chain seq x y z
N MET A 1 16.49 19.99 -4.38
CA MET A 1 16.28 19.52 -3.01
C MET A 1 16.89 20.40 -1.93
N GLU A 2 17.57 21.51 -2.25
CA GLU A 2 18.16 22.35 -1.20
C GLU A 2 17.12 22.98 -0.26
N LYS A 3 15.94 23.37 -0.77
CA LYS A 3 14.93 24.02 0.06
C LYS A 3 14.21 23.02 0.95
N ILE A 4 13.92 21.82 0.43
CA ILE A 4 13.33 20.75 1.24
C ILE A 4 14.30 20.26 2.31
N GLN A 5 15.60 20.17 2.02
CA GLN A 5 16.61 19.86 3.01
C GLN A 5 16.59 20.87 4.16
N ARG A 6 16.70 22.17 3.86
CA ARG A 6 16.60 23.23 4.88
C ARG A 6 15.28 23.22 5.64
N TRP A 7 14.20 22.78 5.00
CA TRP A 7 12.90 22.67 5.65
C TRP A 7 12.86 21.48 6.63
N VAL A 8 13.43 20.34 6.27
CA VAL A 8 13.58 19.18 7.16
C VAL A 8 14.45 19.50 8.37
N GLU A 9 15.60 20.15 8.15
CA GLU A 9 16.49 20.64 9.23
C GLU A 9 15.72 21.53 10.22
N LYS A 10 14.95 22.50 9.70
CA LYS A 10 14.10 23.36 10.54
C LYS A 10 13.03 22.60 11.32
N ILE A 11 12.47 21.52 10.77
CA ILE A 11 11.50 20.67 11.50
C ILE A 11 12.19 19.95 12.65
N HIS A 12 13.36 19.37 12.38
CA HIS A 12 14.17 18.72 13.40
C HIS A 12 14.49 19.67 14.57
N GLU A 13 15.08 20.83 14.28
CA GLU A 13 15.47 21.84 15.28
C GLU A 13 14.28 22.45 16.05
N ARG A 14 13.17 22.75 15.36
CA ARG A 14 12.10 23.59 15.95
C ARG A 14 10.98 22.81 16.61
N ARG A 15 10.79 21.54 16.24
CA ARG A 15 9.64 20.74 16.69
C ARG A 15 10.10 19.50 17.42
N ILE A 16 10.88 18.66 16.75
CA ILE A 16 11.25 17.36 17.29
C ILE A 16 12.21 17.52 18.47
N GLU A 17 13.22 18.39 18.38
CA GLU A 17 14.08 18.72 19.53
C GLU A 17 13.30 19.36 20.68
N LYS A 18 12.13 19.96 20.39
CA LYS A 18 11.22 20.53 21.39
C LYS A 18 10.12 19.55 21.82
N GLN A 19 10.29 18.27 21.52
CA GLN A 19 9.43 17.18 21.97
C GLN A 19 8.00 17.18 21.41
N TYR A 20 7.83 17.63 20.17
CA TYR A 20 6.54 17.57 19.48
C TYR A 20 6.61 16.73 18.23
N ASP A 21 5.63 15.86 18.00
CA ASP A 21 5.45 15.20 16.71
C ASP A 21 5.23 16.21 15.57
N ALA A 22 5.69 15.87 14.38
CA ALA A 22 5.47 16.62 13.16
C ALA A 22 4.70 15.75 12.15
N ILE A 23 3.43 16.09 11.92
CA ILE A 23 2.59 15.42 10.92
C ILE A 23 2.62 16.24 9.63
N ILE A 24 3.11 15.61 8.56
CA ILE A 24 3.23 16.19 7.23
C ILE A 24 2.32 15.45 6.27
N LEU A 25 1.47 16.18 5.55
CA LEU A 25 0.65 15.62 4.48
C LEU A 25 1.49 15.55 3.21
N VAL A 26 1.51 14.40 2.53
CA VAL A 26 2.14 14.25 1.20
C VAL A 26 1.06 13.91 0.19
N ILE A 27 0.79 14.85 -0.73
CA ILE A 27 -0.37 14.79 -1.62
C ILE A 27 0.09 14.71 -3.06
N ALA A 28 -0.27 13.64 -3.75
CA ALA A 28 0.04 13.44 -5.16
C ALA A 28 -0.86 12.36 -5.77
N GLU A 29 -1.24 12.54 -7.04
CA GLU A 29 -1.96 11.51 -7.78
C GLU A 29 -1.08 10.26 -8.00
N GLU A 30 -1.71 9.18 -8.46
CA GLU A 30 -1.00 7.96 -8.79
C GLU A 30 0.06 8.20 -9.88
N GLY A 31 1.27 7.67 -9.67
CA GLY A 31 2.38 7.80 -10.62
C GLY A 31 3.18 9.11 -10.54
N ASP A 32 2.72 10.13 -9.81
CA ASP A 32 3.42 11.43 -9.72
C ASP A 32 4.68 11.43 -8.84
N GLY A 33 4.99 10.30 -8.17
CA GLY A 33 6.21 10.14 -7.38
C GLY A 33 6.03 10.35 -5.87
N LYS A 34 4.83 10.14 -5.33
CA LYS A 34 4.53 10.19 -3.88
C LYS A 34 5.52 9.37 -3.05
N SER A 35 5.62 8.07 -3.35
CA SER A 35 6.52 7.16 -2.64
C SER A 35 7.99 7.52 -2.83
N THR A 36 8.36 8.01 -4.01
CA THR A 36 9.71 8.50 -4.31
C THR A 36 10.09 9.67 -3.39
N LEU A 37 9.18 10.62 -3.19
CA LEU A 37 9.40 11.75 -2.27
C LEU A 37 9.45 11.30 -0.81
N MET A 38 8.53 10.44 -0.38
CA MET A 38 8.45 9.98 1.03
C MET A 38 9.70 9.18 1.44
N ASN A 39 10.21 8.31 0.56
CA ASN A 39 11.45 7.56 0.83
C ASN A 39 12.66 8.50 0.88
N GLN A 40 12.75 9.50 -0.01
CA GLN A 40 13.81 10.51 0.03
C GLN A 40 13.76 11.37 1.29
N LEU A 41 12.57 11.75 1.73
CA LEU A 41 12.39 12.49 2.97
C LEU A 41 12.78 11.66 4.20
N THR A 42 12.48 10.37 4.19
CA THR A 42 12.89 9.44 5.25
C THR A 42 14.40 9.27 5.29
N TRP A 43 15.05 9.17 4.13
CA TRP A 43 16.50 9.13 4.00
C TRP A 43 17.13 10.43 4.54
N LEU A 44 16.67 11.57 4.05
CA LEU A 44 17.13 12.89 4.46
C LEU A 44 16.90 13.14 5.96
N TRP A 45 15.80 12.65 6.52
CA TRP A 45 15.55 12.74 7.95
C TRP A 45 16.59 11.99 8.79
N GLN A 46 17.01 10.80 8.34
CA GLN A 46 18.07 10.04 9.00
C GLN A 46 19.42 10.76 8.91
N ASP A 47 19.74 11.29 7.73
CA ASP A 47 20.96 12.06 7.48
C ASP A 47 21.04 13.33 8.36
N VAL A 48 19.97 14.12 8.43
CA VAL A 48 19.86 15.31 9.30
C VAL A 48 20.03 14.96 10.78
N ARG A 49 19.67 13.74 11.18
CA ARG A 49 19.88 13.22 12.54
C ARG A 49 21.29 12.69 12.79
N GLY A 50 22.19 12.74 11.81
CA GLY A 50 23.53 12.18 11.87
C GLY A 50 23.55 10.65 11.89
N LEU A 51 22.50 10.00 11.39
CA LEU A 51 22.47 8.56 11.18
C LEU A 51 23.03 8.24 9.79
N ASP A 52 23.49 7.00 9.57
CA ASP A 52 23.91 6.51 8.26
C ASP A 52 22.73 5.79 7.57
N PRO A 53 22.01 6.44 6.64
CA PRO A 53 20.84 5.87 6.02
C PRO A 53 21.19 4.71 5.07
N THR A 54 20.43 3.63 5.16
CA THR A 54 20.50 2.47 4.27
C THR A 54 19.11 2.22 3.66
N PRO A 55 19.01 1.49 2.53
CA PRO A 55 17.72 1.04 2.00
C PRO A 55 16.84 0.38 3.06
N GLU A 56 17.41 -0.51 3.86
CA GLU A 56 16.72 -1.23 4.93
C GLU A 56 16.25 -0.28 6.03
N SER A 57 17.12 0.60 6.54
CA SER A 57 16.76 1.53 7.61
C SER A 57 15.68 2.51 7.20
N VAL A 58 15.58 2.87 5.92
CA VAL A 58 14.49 3.70 5.38
C VAL A 58 13.20 2.89 5.25
N LEU A 59 13.28 1.68 4.70
CA LEU A 59 12.10 0.91 4.31
C LEU A 59 11.47 0.12 5.46
N ASP A 60 12.21 -0.17 6.54
CA ASP A 60 11.69 -0.84 7.73
C ASP A 60 10.69 0.01 8.52
N ARG A 61 10.63 1.31 8.23
CA ARG A 61 9.70 2.27 8.87
C ARG A 61 8.48 2.58 8.01
N VAL A 62 8.43 2.06 6.78
CA VAL A 62 7.33 2.29 5.86
C VAL A 62 6.09 1.51 6.30
N VAL A 63 4.99 2.24 6.45
CA VAL A 63 3.66 1.66 6.65
C VAL A 63 2.96 1.61 5.30
N TRP A 64 2.54 0.42 4.89
CA TRP A 64 2.09 0.10 3.54
C TRP A 64 0.58 0.28 3.33
N GLY A 65 -0.19 0.42 4.41
CA GLY A 65 -1.61 0.77 4.33
C GLY A 65 -2.49 0.13 5.41
N GLU A 66 -1.94 -0.59 6.37
CA GLU A 66 -2.71 -1.21 7.46
C GLU A 66 -2.63 -0.41 8.76
N ARG A 67 -3.77 -0.32 9.45
CA ARG A 67 -3.87 0.39 10.73
C ARG A 67 -3.03 -0.25 11.82
N ASP A 68 -3.03 -1.57 11.89
CA ASP A 68 -2.28 -2.29 12.92
C ASP A 68 -0.78 -2.25 12.67
N GLU A 69 -0.36 -2.25 11.39
CA GLU A 69 1.01 -1.96 11.02
C GLU A 69 1.41 -0.56 11.49
N PHE A 70 0.57 0.45 11.28
CA PHE A 70 0.86 1.80 11.76
C PHE A 70 1.01 1.86 13.29
N LYS A 71 0.09 1.24 14.04
CA LYS A 71 0.16 1.16 15.51
C LYS A 71 1.42 0.46 15.99
N ARG A 72 1.76 -0.70 15.39
CA ARG A 72 2.98 -1.45 15.74
C ARG A 72 4.22 -0.60 15.48
N THR A 73 4.31 0.03 14.31
CA THR A 73 5.43 0.91 13.97
C THR A 73 5.56 2.07 14.95
N MET A 74 4.46 2.72 15.34
CA MET A 74 4.47 3.78 16.34
C MET A 74 4.90 3.31 17.74
N ALA A 75 4.65 2.03 18.09
CA ALA A 75 5.02 1.45 19.37
C ALA A 75 6.47 0.97 19.41
N THR A 76 7.03 0.52 18.29
CA THR A 76 8.36 -0.11 18.23
C THR A 76 9.44 0.77 17.61
N ALA A 77 9.07 1.82 16.87
CA ALA A 77 10.05 2.70 16.24
C ALA A 77 10.87 3.44 17.31
N PRO A 78 12.18 3.64 17.08
CA PRO A 78 12.97 4.51 17.94
C PRO A 78 12.40 5.92 17.98
N GLU A 79 12.57 6.62 19.10
CA GLU A 79 12.17 8.03 19.21
C GLU A 79 12.72 8.87 18.05
N ARG A 80 11.93 9.87 17.65
CA ARG A 80 12.26 10.80 16.56
C ARG A 80 12.39 10.13 15.20
N SER A 81 11.85 8.93 15.02
CA SER A 81 11.88 8.26 13.71
C SER A 81 10.98 8.95 12.69
N ALA A 82 11.37 8.84 11.42
CA ALA A 82 10.49 9.15 10.31
C ALA A 82 9.56 7.95 10.04
N ILE A 83 8.25 8.19 9.98
CA ILE A 83 7.24 7.15 9.74
C ILE A 83 6.44 7.54 8.49
N PRO A 84 6.83 7.05 7.30
CA PRO A 84 6.08 7.25 6.08
C PRO A 84 4.92 6.25 5.97
N VAL A 85 3.70 6.75 5.93
CA VAL A 85 2.47 6.00 5.65
C VAL A 85 2.09 6.22 4.18
N MET A 86 2.37 5.23 3.32
CA MET A 86 2.27 5.38 1.86
C MET A 86 0.83 5.61 1.38
N ASP A 87 -0.12 4.95 2.03
CA ASP A 87 -1.56 5.06 1.81
C ASP A 87 -2.26 5.35 3.14
N ALA A 88 -2.28 6.63 3.50
CA ALA A 88 -2.85 7.09 4.77
C ALA A 88 -4.37 7.01 4.79
N ALA A 89 -5.03 7.12 3.63
CA ALA A 89 -6.47 6.94 3.53
C ALA A 89 -6.86 5.54 3.99
N ARG A 90 -6.16 4.50 3.54
CA ARG A 90 -6.43 3.12 4.00
C ARG A 90 -6.00 2.87 5.45
N ALA A 91 -4.84 3.40 5.86
CA ALA A 91 -4.32 3.15 7.20
C ALA A 91 -5.15 3.84 8.30
N LEU A 92 -5.74 5.00 8.00
CA LEU A 92 -6.50 5.82 8.94
C LEU A 92 -8.02 5.70 8.73
N TYR A 93 -8.49 5.23 7.57
CA TYR A 93 -9.91 5.15 7.22
C TYR A 93 -10.29 3.75 6.69
N LYS A 94 -11.25 3.09 7.35
CA LYS A 94 -12.10 2.06 6.72
C LYS A 94 -13.42 2.76 6.35
N ARG A 95 -13.74 2.83 5.06
CA ARG A 95 -14.93 3.53 4.55
C ARG A 95 -16.22 2.86 5.05
N ASP A 96 -17.17 3.68 5.49
CA ASP A 96 -18.62 3.47 5.57
C ASP A 96 -19.27 2.61 6.69
N ALA A 97 -18.57 2.22 7.76
CA ALA A 97 -19.21 1.56 8.91
C ALA A 97 -18.62 1.94 10.29
N MET A 98 -18.05 3.15 10.43
CA MET A 98 -17.41 3.53 11.68
C MET A 98 -18.44 4.00 12.72
N ASP A 99 -18.76 3.12 13.66
CA ASP A 99 -19.49 3.44 14.88
C ASP A 99 -18.71 4.48 15.72
N SER A 100 -19.39 5.13 16.66
CA SER A 100 -18.85 6.19 17.53
C SER A 100 -17.52 5.80 18.22
N GLU A 101 -17.36 4.55 18.63
CA GLU A 101 -16.13 4.01 19.22
C GLU A 101 -14.91 4.04 18.28
N GLN A 102 -15.11 3.91 16.97
CA GLN A 102 -13.99 3.90 16.02
C GLN A 102 -13.47 5.31 15.71
N LYS A 103 -14.30 6.35 15.88
CA LYS A 103 -13.87 7.76 15.89
C LYS A 103 -12.99 8.06 17.11
N ASP A 104 -13.33 7.48 18.26
CA ASP A 104 -12.49 7.57 19.46
C ASP A 104 -11.17 6.83 19.27
N ALA A 105 -11.16 5.67 18.60
CA ALA A 105 -9.91 4.98 18.27
C ALA A 105 -9.00 5.76 17.30
N GLU A 106 -9.54 6.56 16.37
CA GLU A 106 -8.74 7.44 15.48
C GLU A 106 -8.12 8.61 16.28
N LYS A 107 -8.88 9.13 17.25
CA LYS A 107 -8.42 10.12 18.21
C LYS A 107 -7.30 9.57 19.09
N ASP A 108 -7.41 8.33 19.57
CA ASP A 108 -6.37 7.65 20.36
C ASP A 108 -5.09 7.42 19.56
N LEU A 109 -5.21 7.03 18.29
CA LEU A 109 -4.07 6.76 17.42
C LEU A 109 -3.23 8.03 17.16
N LEU A 110 -3.87 9.19 17.18
CA LEU A 110 -3.23 10.51 17.08
C LEU A 110 -2.94 11.16 18.45
N ASP A 111 -3.33 10.54 19.56
CA ASP A 111 -3.09 11.01 20.94
C ASP A 111 -1.89 10.33 21.62
N VAL A 112 -1.27 9.31 21.00
CA VAL A 112 0.06 8.80 21.38
C VAL A 112 1.14 9.83 21.02
N ARG A 113 1.20 10.92 21.79
CA ARG A 113 1.96 12.16 21.52
C ARG A 113 3.38 12.21 22.11
N THR A 114 4.01 11.08 22.43
CA THR A 114 5.18 11.09 23.34
C THR A 114 6.51 10.68 22.72
N SER A 115 6.59 10.45 21.41
CA SER A 115 7.81 9.90 20.79
C SER A 115 8.42 10.77 19.68
N GLU A 116 7.90 11.99 19.54
CA GLU A 116 8.54 13.08 18.78
C GLU A 116 8.75 12.69 17.29
N TYR A 117 7.80 11.97 16.71
CA TYR A 117 7.92 11.38 15.38
C TYR A 117 7.79 12.39 14.24
N PHE A 118 8.52 12.13 13.15
CA PHE A 118 8.31 12.80 11.86
C PHE A 118 7.40 11.92 10.98
N ILE A 119 6.09 12.15 11.08
CA ILE A 119 5.07 11.33 10.44
C ILE A 119 4.70 11.94 9.09
N MET A 120 4.79 11.14 8.02
CA MET A 120 4.38 11.55 6.68
C MET A 120 3.18 10.72 6.24
N LEU A 121 2.09 11.38 5.88
CA LEU A 121 0.83 10.74 5.50
C LEU A 121 0.55 10.96 4.02
N GLY A 122 0.65 9.88 3.24
CA GLY A 122 0.47 9.90 1.80
C GLY A 122 -0.99 9.80 1.38
N TYR A 123 -1.51 10.83 0.71
CA TYR A 123 -2.87 10.88 0.15
C TYR A 123 -2.84 11.06 -1.38
N GLN A 124 -3.89 10.61 -2.07
CA GLN A 124 -4.04 10.83 -3.51
C GLN A 124 -4.62 12.22 -3.80
N GLY A 125 -5.65 12.62 -3.06
CA GLY A 125 -6.24 13.95 -3.08
C GLY A 125 -6.25 14.63 -1.72
N TYR A 126 -6.56 15.92 -1.70
CA TYR A 126 -6.78 16.67 -0.45
C TYR A 126 -8.10 16.28 0.22
N ASP A 127 -9.11 15.93 -0.58
CA ASP A 127 -10.45 15.60 -0.10
C ASP A 127 -10.51 14.23 0.59
N ASP A 128 -9.48 13.40 0.42
CA ASP A 128 -9.32 12.11 1.12
C ASP A 128 -8.85 12.28 2.56
N ILE A 129 -8.49 13.51 2.97
CA ILE A 129 -7.84 13.79 4.25
C ILE A 129 -8.91 14.06 5.33
N PRO A 130 -8.89 13.35 6.47
CA PRO A 130 -9.81 13.61 7.57
C PRO A 130 -9.76 15.07 8.02
N THR A 131 -10.93 15.67 8.23
CA THR A 131 -11.03 17.11 8.59
C THR A 131 -10.27 17.45 9.87
N THR A 132 -10.31 16.57 10.87
CA THR A 132 -9.57 16.72 12.14
C THR A 132 -8.06 16.78 11.90
N LEU A 133 -7.55 15.89 11.05
CA LEU A 133 -6.15 15.84 10.67
C LEU A 133 -5.75 17.10 9.90
N ALA A 134 -6.50 17.42 8.85
CA ALA A 134 -6.24 18.57 7.97
C ALA A 134 -6.28 19.90 8.70
N LYS A 135 -7.19 20.09 9.67
CA LYS A 135 -7.36 21.36 10.40
C LYS A 135 -6.49 21.52 11.64
N ARG A 136 -6.29 20.44 12.41
CA ARG A 136 -5.79 20.57 13.79
C ARG A 136 -4.44 19.91 14.03
N ARG A 137 -3.99 19.03 13.13
CA ARG A 137 -2.84 18.16 13.39
C ARG A 137 -1.74 18.30 12.35
N ALA A 138 -2.08 18.43 11.08
CA ALA A 138 -1.12 18.64 10.02
C ALA A 138 -0.35 19.96 10.22
N LEU A 139 0.97 19.87 10.29
CA LEU A 139 1.87 21.02 10.41
C LEU A 139 2.06 21.72 9.06
N ALA A 140 2.11 20.93 7.99
CA ALA A 140 2.38 21.37 6.64
C ALA A 140 1.93 20.30 5.63
N ALA A 141 1.87 20.69 4.36
CA ALA A 141 1.66 19.78 3.25
C ALA A 141 2.74 19.93 2.18
N LEU A 142 3.11 18.80 1.59
CA LEU A 142 4.00 18.66 0.46
C LEU A 142 3.19 18.09 -0.70
N LYS A 143 2.95 18.92 -1.72
CA LYS A 143 2.13 18.56 -2.88
C LYS A 143 2.99 18.40 -4.12
N ILE A 144 2.81 17.29 -4.82
CA ILE A 144 3.32 17.13 -6.19
C ILE A 144 2.18 17.55 -7.13
N PRO A 145 2.39 18.56 -8.01
CA PRO A 145 1.36 18.92 -8.98
C PRO A 145 1.15 17.79 -9.98
N ARG A 146 -0.11 17.64 -10.43
CA ARG A 146 -0.51 16.61 -11.40
C ARG A 146 0.39 16.63 -12.63
N ASN A 147 0.88 15.46 -13.04
CA ASN A 147 1.76 15.28 -14.20
C ASN A 147 3.08 16.06 -14.12
N GLN A 148 3.51 16.47 -12.92
CA GLN A 148 4.77 17.18 -12.68
C GLN A 148 5.66 16.39 -11.72
N ARG A 149 5.89 15.10 -12.04
CA ARG A 149 6.79 14.23 -11.27
C ARG A 149 8.14 14.90 -11.03
N GLY A 150 8.61 14.83 -9.78
CA GLY A 150 9.85 15.47 -9.35
C GLY A 150 9.74 16.97 -9.03
N LYS A 151 8.57 17.61 -9.23
CA LYS A 151 8.32 18.98 -8.75
C LYS A 151 7.58 18.95 -7.42
N LEU A 152 7.86 19.93 -6.59
CA LEU A 152 7.31 20.00 -5.24
C LEU A 152 6.81 21.40 -4.91
N ARG A 153 5.64 21.45 -4.27
CA ARG A 153 5.06 22.63 -3.64
C ARG A 153 4.87 22.36 -2.15
N GLY A 154 5.49 23.17 -1.31
CA GLY A 154 5.31 23.12 0.15
C GLY A 154 4.33 24.19 0.60
N TYR A 155 3.49 23.82 1.56
CA TYR A 155 2.45 24.64 2.17
C TYR A 155 2.56 24.53 3.68
N SER A 156 2.66 25.67 4.34
CA SER A 156 2.68 25.83 5.79
C SER A 156 1.28 25.60 6.38
N ARG A 157 1.19 25.63 7.71
CA ARG A 157 -0.09 25.59 8.42
C ARG A 157 -1.03 26.70 7.97
N GLU A 158 -0.50 27.91 7.81
CA GLU A 158 -1.27 29.10 7.41
C GLU A 158 -1.86 28.91 6.00
N SER A 159 -1.07 28.42 5.04
CA SER A 159 -1.57 28.12 3.69
C SER A 159 -2.57 26.96 3.66
N LEU A 160 -2.48 26.01 4.60
CA LEU A 160 -3.48 24.95 4.75
C LEU A 160 -4.80 25.49 5.32
N ASP A 161 -4.73 26.45 6.25
CA ASP A 161 -5.90 27.15 6.77
C ASP A 161 -6.57 27.96 5.65
N GLU A 162 -5.80 28.70 4.85
CA GLU A 162 -6.33 29.42 3.67
C GLU A 162 -6.95 28.47 2.63
N LYS A 163 -6.29 27.34 2.31
CA LYS A 163 -6.85 26.31 1.43
C LYS A 163 -8.18 25.76 1.94
N TRP A 164 -8.32 25.65 3.25
CA TRP A 164 -9.55 25.19 3.87
C TRP A 164 -10.67 26.24 3.78
N GLU A 165 -10.34 27.50 4.03
CA GLU A 165 -11.31 28.62 4.02
C GLU A 165 -11.79 28.96 2.61
N THR A 166 -10.87 29.00 1.64
CA THR A 166 -11.15 29.42 0.26
C THR A 166 -11.58 28.26 -0.63
N GLY A 167 -11.23 27.03 -0.27
CA GLY A 167 -11.41 25.86 -1.13
C GLY A 167 -10.35 25.73 -2.24
N GLU A 168 -9.46 26.71 -2.42
CA GLU A 168 -8.44 26.71 -3.48
C GLU A 168 -7.02 26.66 -2.92
N TRP A 169 -6.09 26.05 -3.65
CA TRP A 169 -4.70 26.03 -3.20
C TRP A 169 -4.10 27.44 -3.35
N PRO A 170 -3.56 28.05 -2.27
CA PRO A 170 -2.90 29.33 -2.38
C PRO A 170 -1.54 29.19 -3.09
N GLU A 171 -0.82 30.30 -3.22
CA GLU A 171 0.56 30.28 -3.72
C GLU A 171 1.44 29.50 -2.72
N PRO A 172 2.24 28.52 -3.17
CA PRO A 172 3.09 27.73 -2.26
C PRO A 172 4.18 28.57 -1.60
N ASP A 173 4.37 28.35 -0.29
CA ASP A 173 5.47 28.91 0.50
C ASP A 173 6.85 28.42 0.01
N MET A 174 6.88 27.22 -0.57
CA MET A 174 8.09 26.59 -1.07
C MET A 174 7.86 25.93 -2.42
N ARG A 175 8.78 26.20 -3.36
CA ARG A 175 8.89 25.46 -4.62
C ARG A 175 10.28 24.84 -4.73
N ASP A 176 10.35 23.53 -4.93
CA ASP A 176 11.59 22.76 -5.09
C ASP A 176 11.37 21.59 -6.07
N SER A 177 12.39 20.77 -6.26
CA SER A 177 12.35 19.52 -7.00
C SER A 177 13.16 18.43 -6.31
N PHE A 178 12.74 17.19 -6.54
CA PHE A 178 13.41 15.98 -6.05
C PHE A 178 13.77 15.07 -7.24
N PRO A 179 14.95 14.42 -7.20
CA PRO A 179 15.38 13.50 -8.24
C PRO A 179 14.52 12.23 -8.26
N SER A 180 14.58 11.51 -9.38
CA SER A 180 14.06 10.15 -9.45
C SER A 180 14.93 9.22 -8.60
N LEU A 181 14.31 8.20 -8.00
CA LEU A 181 15.03 7.09 -7.39
C LEU A 181 15.21 5.90 -8.34
N GLU A 182 14.71 5.98 -9.58
CA GLU A 182 14.89 4.89 -10.56
C GLU A 182 16.37 4.53 -10.74
N GLY A 183 16.66 3.23 -10.70
CA GLY A 183 18.03 2.71 -10.78
C GLY A 183 18.84 2.80 -9.49
N THR A 184 18.28 3.30 -8.39
CA THR A 184 18.92 3.24 -7.07
C THR A 184 18.53 1.96 -6.33
N GLU A 185 19.45 1.44 -5.50
CA GLU A 185 19.21 0.27 -4.66
C GLU A 185 17.96 0.44 -3.77
N LEU A 186 17.83 1.60 -3.10
CA LEU A 186 16.66 1.95 -2.30
C LEU A 186 15.35 1.73 -3.07
N TRP A 187 15.31 2.13 -4.35
CA TRP A 187 14.10 2.00 -5.16
C TRP A 187 13.82 0.57 -5.58
N GLU A 188 14.85 -0.22 -5.85
CA GLU A 188 14.71 -1.64 -6.18
C GLU A 188 14.18 -2.43 -4.99
N VAL A 189 14.73 -2.20 -3.79
CA VAL A 189 14.22 -2.79 -2.56
C VAL A 189 12.78 -2.34 -2.29
N PHE A 190 12.48 -1.05 -2.47
CA PHE A 190 11.13 -0.52 -2.31
C PHE A 190 10.14 -1.20 -3.24
N LYS A 191 10.41 -1.27 -4.56
CA LYS A 191 9.52 -1.89 -5.55
C LYS A 191 9.24 -3.36 -5.22
N ARG A 192 10.26 -4.09 -4.75
CA ARG A 192 10.13 -5.48 -4.33
C ARG A 192 9.22 -5.62 -3.09
N ARG A 193 9.42 -4.79 -2.06
CA ARG A 193 8.58 -4.79 -0.85
C ARG A 193 7.15 -4.34 -1.14
N ASP A 194 6.96 -3.29 -1.93
CA ASP A 194 5.64 -2.80 -2.36
C ASP A 194 4.87 -3.88 -3.11
N LYS A 195 5.51 -4.55 -4.07
CA LYS A 195 4.90 -5.67 -4.81
C LYS A 195 4.51 -6.81 -3.87
N LYS A 196 5.39 -7.20 -2.93
CA LYS A 196 5.10 -8.24 -1.94
C LYS A 196 3.88 -7.86 -1.10
N LYS A 197 3.87 -6.65 -0.54
CA LYS A 197 2.76 -6.11 0.26
C LYS A 197 1.47 -5.94 -0.53
N LYS A 198 1.53 -5.62 -1.83
CA LYS A 198 0.35 -5.59 -2.72
C LYS A 198 -0.21 -6.98 -2.92
N ASN A 199 0.64 -7.98 -3.10
CA ASN A 199 0.21 -9.38 -3.24
C ASN A 199 -0.44 -9.88 -1.94
N GLU A 200 0.19 -9.66 -0.78
CA GLU A 200 -0.38 -9.97 0.55
C GLU A 200 -1.76 -9.32 0.76
N ARG A 201 -2.05 -8.19 0.08
CA ARG A 201 -3.35 -7.49 0.19
C ARG A 201 -4.44 -8.01 -0.75
N ILE A 202 -4.08 -8.74 -1.80
CA ILE A 202 -5.04 -9.33 -2.75
C ILE A 202 -5.49 -10.71 -2.27
N ASP A 203 -4.76 -11.31 -1.31
CA ASP A 203 -5.14 -12.51 -0.54
C ASP A 203 -5.62 -12.17 0.89
N PRO A 204 -6.76 -11.49 1.11
CA PRO A 204 -7.34 -11.39 2.45
C PRO A 204 -8.25 -12.57 2.83
N ASP A 205 -8.52 -13.51 1.92
CA ASP A 205 -9.33 -14.73 2.16
C ASP A 205 -8.48 -16.03 2.20
N ASP A 206 -7.15 -15.96 2.11
CA ASP A 206 -6.27 -17.15 2.08
C ASP A 206 -5.55 -17.41 3.44
N ASP A 207 -5.83 -16.60 4.47
CA ASP A 207 -5.25 -16.72 5.83
C ASP A 207 -6.23 -17.28 6.88
N GLU A 208 -7.33 -17.94 6.46
CA GLU A 208 -8.18 -18.76 7.35
C GLU A 208 -8.34 -20.23 6.92
N ASP A 209 -7.59 -20.71 5.91
CA ASP A 209 -7.51 -22.14 5.54
C ASP A 209 -6.06 -22.59 5.31
N GLU A 210 -5.18 -22.37 6.29
CA GLU A 210 -3.89 -23.09 6.39
C GLU A 210 -4.07 -24.55 6.90
N SER A 211 -5.27 -25.10 6.74
CA SER A 211 -5.64 -26.51 6.84
C SER A 211 -6.75 -26.75 5.80
N GLU A 212 -6.66 -27.61 4.79
CA GLU A 212 -5.97 -28.90 4.65
C GLU A 212 -5.68 -29.14 3.14
N LEU A 213 -4.51 -29.72 2.82
CA LEU A 213 -4.12 -30.32 1.52
C LEU A 213 -3.71 -29.36 0.37
N ASP A 214 -2.55 -28.73 0.54
CA ASP A 214 -1.84 -28.04 -0.55
C ASP A 214 -1.12 -29.06 -1.47
N LEU A 215 -1.88 -29.79 -2.30
CA LEU A 215 -1.29 -30.62 -3.36
C LEU A 215 -0.66 -29.70 -4.42
N ASP A 216 0.56 -30.02 -4.87
CA ASP A 216 1.20 -29.28 -5.96
C ASP A 216 0.28 -29.28 -7.20
N PRO A 217 0.00 -28.13 -7.85
CA PRO A 217 -0.92 -28.06 -8.98
C PRO A 217 -0.60 -29.01 -10.14
N ARG A 218 0.64 -29.49 -10.28
CA ARG A 218 0.99 -30.49 -11.29
C ARG A 218 0.64 -31.90 -10.86
N GLU A 219 0.84 -32.22 -9.58
CA GLU A 219 0.44 -33.51 -9.00
C GLU A 219 -1.08 -33.67 -9.03
N LEU A 220 -1.81 -32.64 -8.62
CA LEU A 220 -3.28 -32.65 -8.69
C LEU A 220 -3.79 -32.72 -10.14
N ALA A 221 -3.14 -32.02 -11.08
CA ALA A 221 -3.49 -32.16 -12.50
C ALA A 221 -3.21 -33.58 -13.03
N GLN A 222 -2.18 -34.27 -12.52
CA GLN A 222 -1.91 -35.66 -12.89
C GLN A 222 -2.95 -36.61 -12.29
N GLU A 223 -3.33 -36.41 -11.04
CA GLU A 223 -4.38 -37.18 -10.36
C GLU A 223 -5.73 -37.06 -11.10
N ILE A 224 -6.14 -35.86 -11.49
CA ILE A 224 -7.37 -35.63 -12.27
C ILE A 224 -7.34 -36.36 -13.64
N VAL A 225 -6.15 -36.45 -14.27
CA VAL A 225 -5.99 -37.19 -15.52
C VAL A 225 -6.11 -38.70 -15.27
N ASP A 226 -5.48 -39.20 -14.20
CA ASP A 226 -5.47 -40.62 -13.84
C ASP A 226 -6.87 -41.12 -13.40
N GLU A 227 -7.64 -40.29 -12.69
CA GLU A 227 -9.04 -40.57 -12.33
C GLU A 227 -10.04 -40.36 -13.48
N GLY A 228 -9.60 -39.66 -14.53
CA GLY A 228 -10.43 -39.24 -15.64
C GLY A 228 -11.05 -37.86 -15.43
N ILE A 229 -10.80 -36.97 -16.40
CA ILE A 229 -11.16 -35.54 -16.32
C ILE A 229 -12.67 -35.24 -16.29
N GLY A 230 -13.55 -36.22 -16.49
CA GLY A 230 -14.98 -35.97 -16.65
C GLY A 230 -15.64 -35.26 -15.47
N ARG A 231 -15.12 -35.45 -14.25
CA ARG A 231 -15.62 -34.79 -13.02
C ARG A 231 -15.40 -33.28 -13.01
N VAL A 232 -14.48 -32.77 -13.83
CA VAL A 232 -14.13 -31.35 -13.87
C VAL A 232 -14.49 -30.71 -15.20
N VAL A 233 -15.14 -31.45 -16.10
CA VAL A 233 -15.62 -30.95 -17.39
C VAL A 233 -17.08 -30.53 -17.27
N SER A 234 -17.39 -29.35 -17.81
CA SER A 234 -18.73 -28.81 -17.92
C SER A 234 -19.03 -28.40 -19.36
N ILE A 235 -20.30 -28.33 -19.73
CA ILE A 235 -20.74 -27.93 -21.08
C ILE A 235 -21.23 -26.48 -21.02
N HIS A 236 -20.66 -25.62 -21.84
CA HIS A 236 -21.08 -24.23 -21.89
C HIS A 236 -22.47 -24.13 -22.55
N GLY A 237 -23.46 -23.64 -21.79
CA GLY A 237 -24.88 -23.70 -22.18
C GLY A 237 -25.26 -22.99 -23.50
N GLY A 238 -24.48 -22.00 -23.93
CA GLY A 238 -24.74 -21.24 -25.15
C GLY A 238 -24.19 -21.86 -26.45
N ASN A 239 -22.96 -22.38 -26.43
CA ASN A 239 -22.25 -22.87 -27.62
C ASN A 239 -21.99 -24.38 -27.58
N LYS A 240 -22.45 -25.07 -26.53
CA LYS A 240 -22.34 -26.51 -26.31
C LYS A 240 -20.92 -27.06 -26.30
N GLN A 241 -19.93 -26.19 -26.10
CA GLN A 241 -18.53 -26.61 -26.04
C GLN A 241 -18.18 -27.11 -24.64
N PRO A 242 -17.56 -28.29 -24.51
CA PRO A 242 -17.03 -28.76 -23.23
C PRO A 242 -15.82 -27.92 -22.83
N TYR A 243 -15.70 -27.63 -21.53
CA TYR A 243 -14.58 -26.89 -20.96
C TYR A 243 -14.27 -27.39 -19.56
N ILE A 244 -13.03 -27.18 -19.11
CA ILE A 244 -12.63 -27.50 -17.74
C ILE A 244 -13.10 -26.37 -16.82
N ALA A 245 -13.95 -26.70 -15.85
CA ALA A 245 -14.49 -25.75 -14.90
C ALA A 245 -13.60 -25.72 -13.64
N SER A 246 -13.05 -24.54 -13.33
CA SER A 246 -12.24 -24.35 -12.12
C SER A 246 -13.05 -24.63 -10.86
N GLU A 247 -14.33 -24.27 -10.87
CA GLU A 247 -15.26 -24.44 -9.76
C GLU A 247 -15.48 -25.93 -9.45
N LEU A 248 -15.45 -26.80 -10.46
CA LEU A 248 -15.56 -28.25 -10.25
C LEU A 248 -14.26 -28.85 -9.69
N ILE A 249 -13.10 -28.28 -10.03
CA ILE A 249 -11.82 -28.67 -9.43
C ILE A 249 -11.82 -28.32 -7.93
N GLU A 250 -12.32 -27.14 -7.56
CA GLU A 250 -12.48 -26.73 -6.16
C GLU A 250 -13.38 -27.69 -5.39
N VAL A 251 -14.58 -27.96 -5.93
CA VAL A 251 -15.59 -28.80 -5.25
C VAL A 251 -15.15 -30.26 -5.12
N HIS A 252 -14.51 -30.84 -6.14
CA HIS A 252 -14.20 -32.27 -6.16
C HIS A 252 -12.87 -32.62 -5.51
N TYR A 253 -11.91 -31.70 -5.50
CA TYR A 253 -10.55 -31.97 -5.03
C TYR A 253 -10.12 -31.08 -3.86
N GLY A 254 -11.03 -30.26 -3.32
CA GLY A 254 -10.73 -29.35 -2.21
C GLY A 254 -9.65 -28.32 -2.55
N ALA A 255 -9.41 -28.08 -3.83
CA ALA A 255 -8.36 -27.17 -4.27
C ALA A 255 -8.78 -25.72 -4.00
N SER A 256 -7.84 -24.88 -3.55
CA SER A 256 -8.07 -23.43 -3.51
C SER A 256 -8.39 -22.90 -4.91
N MET A 257 -9.20 -21.84 -5.01
CA MET A 257 -9.56 -21.21 -6.29
C MET A 257 -8.34 -20.87 -7.15
N ARG A 258 -7.22 -20.49 -6.51
CA ARG A 258 -5.96 -20.19 -7.19
C ARG A 258 -5.30 -21.46 -7.75
N ASN A 259 -5.26 -22.54 -6.99
CA ASN A 259 -4.71 -23.81 -7.47
C ASN A 259 -5.62 -24.42 -8.53
N ALA A 260 -6.94 -24.37 -8.38
CA ALA A 260 -7.90 -24.80 -9.39
C ALA A 260 -7.71 -24.09 -10.75
N LYS A 261 -7.47 -22.77 -10.75
CA LYS A 261 -7.16 -22.01 -11.98
C LYS A 261 -5.84 -22.45 -12.63
N LYS A 262 -4.81 -22.73 -11.83
CA LYS A 262 -3.52 -23.23 -12.35
C LYS A 262 -3.67 -24.65 -12.91
N VAL A 263 -4.36 -25.53 -12.20
CA VAL A 263 -4.65 -26.91 -12.62
C VAL A 263 -5.44 -26.90 -13.93
N LYS A 264 -6.49 -26.09 -14.02
CA LYS A 264 -7.25 -25.87 -15.26
C LYS A 264 -6.33 -25.50 -16.42
N LEU A 265 -5.46 -24.50 -16.25
CA LEU A 265 -4.53 -24.07 -17.29
C LEU A 265 -3.56 -25.19 -17.68
N ILE A 266 -3.10 -25.99 -16.71
CA ILE A 266 -2.23 -27.15 -16.98
C ILE A 266 -2.98 -28.19 -17.82
N LEU A 267 -4.20 -28.56 -17.42
CA LEU A 267 -5.02 -29.55 -18.10
C LEU A 267 -5.42 -29.12 -19.52
N GLU A 268 -5.76 -27.84 -19.74
CA GLU A 268 -6.10 -27.31 -21.07
C GLU A 268 -4.92 -27.35 -22.05
N ASN A 269 -3.68 -27.35 -21.56
CA ASN A 269 -2.47 -27.39 -22.38
C ASN A 269 -1.85 -28.79 -22.50
N ARG A 270 -2.51 -29.82 -21.95
CA ARG A 270 -2.02 -31.20 -21.97
C ARG A 270 -2.48 -31.95 -23.23
N PRO A 271 -1.55 -32.62 -23.96
CA PRO A 271 -1.89 -33.31 -25.21
C PRO A 271 -2.71 -34.59 -24.99
N ASP A 272 -2.72 -35.13 -23.77
CA ASP A 272 -3.46 -36.31 -23.33
C ASP A 272 -4.88 -36.00 -22.83
N VAL A 273 -5.26 -34.72 -22.79
CA VAL A 273 -6.59 -34.24 -22.41
C VAL A 273 -7.41 -33.96 -23.67
N ASP A 274 -8.31 -34.89 -23.99
CA ASP A 274 -9.27 -34.73 -25.08
C ASP A 274 -10.64 -34.34 -24.52
N LEU A 275 -11.03 -33.08 -24.76
CA LEU A 275 -12.33 -32.55 -24.37
C LEU A 275 -13.42 -32.86 -25.41
N GLU A 276 -13.06 -33.14 -26.66
CA GLU A 276 -14.03 -33.34 -27.75
C GLU A 276 -14.91 -34.59 -27.51
N ARG A 277 -14.36 -35.59 -26.82
CA ARG A 277 -15.13 -36.78 -26.39
C ARG A 277 -16.34 -36.48 -25.49
N PHE A 278 -16.39 -35.31 -24.85
CA PHE A 278 -17.52 -34.87 -24.03
C PHE A 278 -18.52 -33.99 -24.78
N ALA A 279 -18.24 -33.65 -26.05
CA ALA A 279 -19.16 -32.91 -26.90
C ALA A 279 -20.31 -33.78 -27.42
N GLU A 280 -20.14 -35.11 -27.48
CA GLU A 280 -21.13 -36.06 -27.99
C GLU A 280 -22.25 -36.42 -26.98
N GLU A 281 -22.09 -36.03 -25.71
CA GLU A 281 -23.04 -36.31 -24.61
C GLU A 281 -23.94 -35.09 -24.24
N ALA A 282 -23.85 -33.98 -24.99
CA ALA A 282 -24.41 -32.63 -24.70
C ALA A 282 -25.69 -32.24 -25.47
#